data_AF-A0A1N6E5Q7-F1
#
_entry.id   AF-A0A1N6E5Q7-F1
#
_cell.length_a   1.000
_cell.length_b   1.000
_cell.length_c   1.000
_cell.angle_alpha   90.00
_cell.angle_beta   90.00
_cell.angle_gamma   90.00
#
_symmetry.space_group_name_H-M   'P 1'
#
loop_
_entity.id
_entity.type
_entity.pdbx_description
1 polymer ?
#
loop_
_entity_poly.entity_id
_entity_poly.type
_entity_poly.pdbx_seq_one_letter_code
_entity_poly.pdbx_strand_id
1 'polypeptide(L)'
;MDQSKRLIPAILGAGLIAGIYVLIVQYALKDYIAWRSPGFLLGLIAIPVALHRDPLQKKSLRFYYTALIFCILGWVLPVKTLLYASVVLALCFLIDNVLGKINLLPVLAMALMAPICDYITNIFTFPIRLQLTSWAGTLLQMIGVAANVEGNTIFFGGNEFSVDAACMGLNMLITSMLCGIMILGFYQKKMDLHLSFIKVSLLMGIIALLNIIANLFRMVLLVILVILPEDPMHGFTGIICLAVYVILPLVWLIPRMVTHSGKAKTTHVPAHTVNTLQVIMAHVCLAACVGMVAWKTMLPGLNQVIPVNLPRVKGFKVTAMRDNVVKVENDTALIYVKTIPGFYYSDHHPTICWRGSGFEFKHIREERIAGKTVSTSILQKGTQQLYTAWWYDNGTRQTGSQLNWRWDALRSGTRYAIVNVSTQDRKTLEKEVARLLRPEENIVTALQH
;
A
#
# COMPACT_ATOMS: atom_id res chain seq x y z
N MET A 1 -1.77 -32.08 36.86
CA MET A 1 -0.28 -31.99 36.97
C MET A 1 0.44 -32.50 35.71
N ASP A 2 -0.09 -33.48 34.97
CA ASP A 2 0.57 -34.03 33.78
C ASP A 2 0.40 -33.17 32.51
N GLN A 3 -0.68 -32.38 32.42
CA GLN A 3 -0.86 -31.41 31.34
C GLN A 3 0.14 -30.24 31.39
N SER A 4 0.56 -29.77 32.58
CA SER A 4 1.51 -28.64 32.68
C SER A 4 2.93 -29.05 32.28
N LYS A 5 3.35 -30.30 32.56
CA LYS A 5 4.66 -30.84 32.16
C LYS A 5 4.83 -30.98 30.65
N ARG A 6 3.74 -31.22 29.89
CA ARG A 6 3.77 -31.25 28.41
C ARG A 6 3.61 -29.87 27.77
N LEU A 7 3.04 -28.91 28.48
CA LEU A 7 2.77 -27.56 27.96
C LEU A 7 4.03 -26.69 27.90
N ILE A 8 4.88 -26.76 28.93
CA ILE A 8 6.12 -25.97 29.05
C ILE A 8 7.10 -26.20 27.88
N PRO A 9 7.47 -27.45 27.51
CA PRO A 9 8.38 -27.69 26.38
C PRO A 9 7.76 -27.32 25.03
N ALA A 10 6.44 -27.45 24.87
CA ALA A 10 5.75 -27.02 23.64
C ALA A 10 5.78 -25.49 23.48
N ILE A 11 5.61 -24.75 24.57
CA ILE A 11 5.71 -23.28 24.58
C ILE A 11 7.16 -22.82 24.33
N LEU A 12 8.15 -23.46 24.96
CA LEU A 12 9.57 -23.17 24.74
C LEU A 12 9.99 -23.42 23.28
N GLY A 13 9.59 -24.57 22.71
CA GLY A 13 9.87 -24.89 21.30
C GLY A 13 9.19 -23.92 20.33
N ALA A 14 7.94 -23.55 20.60
CA ALA A 14 7.25 -22.53 19.82
C ALA A 14 7.92 -21.15 19.94
N GLY A 15 8.40 -20.78 21.13
CA GLY A 15 9.16 -19.55 21.36
C GLY A 15 10.46 -19.51 20.55
N LEU A 16 11.20 -20.61 20.47
CA LEU A 16 12.41 -20.72 19.65
C LEU A 16 12.09 -20.51 18.17
N ILE A 17 11.07 -21.20 17.65
CA ILE A 17 10.63 -21.07 16.24
C ILE A 17 10.15 -19.64 15.95
N ALA A 18 9.39 -19.02 16.86
CA ALA A 18 9.00 -17.63 16.73
C ALA A 18 10.22 -16.70 16.68
N GLY A 19 11.24 -16.96 17.52
CA GLY A 19 12.52 -16.23 17.51
C GLY A 19 13.22 -16.29 16.15
N ILE A 20 13.23 -17.44 15.47
CA ILE A 20 13.79 -17.58 14.12
C ILE A 20 13.04 -16.67 13.13
N TYR A 21 11.70 -16.67 13.15
CA TYR A 21 10.94 -15.77 12.26
C TYR A 21 11.18 -14.30 12.57
N VAL A 22 11.33 -13.93 13.85
CA VAL A 22 11.69 -12.56 14.25
C VAL A 22 13.07 -12.17 13.70
N LEU A 23 14.06 -13.06 13.77
CA LEU A 23 15.38 -12.82 13.18
C LEU A 23 15.31 -12.63 11.67
N ILE A 24 14.52 -13.44 10.96
CA ILE A 24 14.30 -13.27 9.52
C ILE A 24 13.66 -11.91 9.20
N VAL A 25 12.65 -11.50 9.99
CA VAL A 25 12.01 -10.19 9.84
C VAL A 25 13.02 -9.05 10.03
N GLN A 26 13.86 -9.12 11.06
CA GLN A 26 14.90 -8.12 11.31
C GLN A 26 15.98 -8.10 10.22
N TYR A 27 16.34 -9.25 9.68
CA TYR A 27 17.36 -9.36 8.63
C TYR A 27 16.86 -8.83 7.28
N ALA A 28 15.66 -9.22 6.83
CA ALA A 28 15.21 -8.97 5.45
C ALA A 28 14.06 -7.95 5.31
N LEU A 29 13.29 -7.71 6.38
CA LEU A 29 12.06 -6.92 6.34
C LEU A 29 12.10 -5.67 7.24
N LYS A 30 13.22 -5.37 7.90
CA LYS A 30 13.37 -4.22 8.82
C LYS A 30 12.92 -2.90 8.18
N ASP A 31 13.42 -2.60 6.99
CA ASP A 31 13.11 -1.35 6.26
C ASP A 31 11.82 -1.45 5.43
N TYR A 32 11.27 -2.67 5.30
CA TYR A 32 9.99 -2.87 4.63
C TYR A 32 8.85 -2.51 5.58
N ILE A 33 8.84 -3.06 6.80
CA ILE A 33 7.76 -2.85 7.77
C ILE A 33 7.80 -1.42 8.32
N ALA A 34 6.67 -0.70 8.20
CA ALA A 34 6.50 0.62 8.78
C ALA A 34 6.14 0.51 10.28
N TRP A 35 7.11 0.17 11.14
CA TRP A 35 6.92 -0.12 12.57
C TRP A 35 6.18 0.96 13.37
N ARG A 36 6.31 2.22 12.96
CA ARG A 36 5.69 3.38 13.63
C ARG A 36 4.38 3.83 12.97
N SER A 37 3.91 3.14 11.92
CA SER A 37 2.67 3.53 11.26
C SER A 37 1.47 3.24 12.18
N PRO A 38 0.44 4.11 12.18
CA PRO A 38 -0.79 3.85 12.91
C PRO A 38 -1.44 2.51 12.51
N GLY A 39 -1.37 2.15 11.23
CA GLY A 39 -1.88 0.87 10.73
C GLY A 39 -1.17 -0.35 11.34
N PHE A 40 0.15 -0.30 11.48
CA PHE A 40 0.91 -1.37 12.13
C PHE A 40 0.56 -1.50 13.62
N LEU A 41 0.54 -0.38 14.34
CA LEU A 41 0.22 -0.34 15.77
C LEU A 41 -1.22 -0.80 16.06
N LEU A 42 -2.19 -0.33 15.28
CA LEU A 42 -3.58 -0.78 15.38
C LEU A 42 -3.73 -2.25 15.00
N GLY A 43 -2.98 -2.73 14.01
CA GLY A 43 -2.97 -4.15 13.64
C GLY A 43 -2.50 -5.04 14.78
N LEU A 44 -1.46 -4.62 15.50
CA LEU A 44 -0.96 -5.34 16.68
C LEU A 44 -2.03 -5.46 17.78
N ILE A 45 -2.87 -4.44 17.97
CA ILE A 45 -4.01 -4.45 18.90
C ILE A 45 -5.17 -5.30 18.33
N ALA A 46 -5.41 -5.22 17.02
CA ALA A 46 -6.51 -5.89 16.37
C ALA A 46 -6.38 -7.41 16.37
N ILE A 47 -5.15 -7.94 16.25
CA ILE A 47 -4.88 -9.38 16.26
C ILE A 47 -5.44 -10.07 17.51
N PRO A 48 -5.06 -9.72 18.75
CA PRO A 48 -5.57 -10.40 19.95
C PRO A 48 -7.07 -10.17 20.18
N VAL A 49 -7.61 -9.02 19.78
CA VAL A 49 -9.05 -8.70 19.90
C VAL A 49 -9.89 -9.56 18.95
N ALA A 50 -9.41 -9.75 17.72
CA ALA A 50 -10.13 -10.48 16.68
C ALA A 50 -9.86 -11.99 16.69
N LEU A 51 -8.85 -12.44 17.44
CA LEU A 51 -8.45 -13.84 17.55
C LEU A 51 -9.54 -14.69 18.21
N HIS A 52 -10.10 -15.58 17.41
CA HIS A 52 -10.91 -16.70 17.86
C HIS A 52 -10.16 -17.98 17.62
N ARG A 53 -10.15 -18.85 18.63
CA ARG A 53 -9.49 -20.16 18.57
C ARG A 53 -10.50 -21.28 18.81
N ASP A 54 -10.34 -22.35 18.06
CA ASP A 54 -10.96 -23.63 18.34
C ASP A 54 -9.89 -24.59 18.91
N PRO A 55 -9.86 -24.80 20.25
CA PRO A 55 -8.85 -25.63 20.89
C PRO A 55 -9.01 -27.13 20.59
N LEU A 56 -10.16 -27.56 20.03
CA LEU A 56 -10.42 -28.96 19.67
C LEU A 56 -9.80 -29.34 18.33
N GLN A 57 -9.52 -28.36 17.46
CA GLN A 57 -8.85 -28.55 16.18
C GLN A 57 -7.40 -28.07 16.24
N LYS A 58 -6.54 -28.88 16.84
CA LYS A 58 -5.08 -28.64 16.85
C LYS A 58 -4.42 -29.27 15.63
N LYS A 59 -3.27 -28.71 15.21
CA LYS A 59 -2.36 -29.28 14.20
C LYS A 59 -2.86 -29.25 12.75
N SER A 60 -3.47 -28.13 12.32
CA SER A 60 -3.85 -27.97 10.91
C SER A 60 -2.65 -27.54 10.06
N LEU A 61 -2.40 -28.26 8.96
CA LEU A 61 -1.34 -27.92 7.99
C LEU A 61 -1.77 -26.86 6.96
N ARG A 62 -2.96 -26.28 7.07
CA ARG A 62 -3.50 -25.33 6.08
C ARG A 62 -2.55 -24.15 5.80
N PHE A 63 -2.02 -23.54 6.86
CA PHE A 63 -1.14 -22.38 6.74
C PHE A 63 0.26 -22.77 6.29
N TYR A 64 0.71 -24.00 6.57
CA TYR A 64 1.98 -24.53 6.06
C TYR A 64 1.97 -24.59 4.54
N TYR A 65 0.96 -25.21 3.93
CA TYR A 65 0.88 -25.31 2.46
C TYR A 65 0.73 -23.94 1.80
N THR A 66 -0.09 -23.05 2.35
CA THR A 66 -0.21 -21.69 1.82
C THR A 66 1.12 -20.93 1.95
N ALA A 67 1.82 -21.02 3.08
CA ALA A 67 3.12 -20.39 3.27
C ALA A 67 4.17 -20.93 2.28
N LEU A 68 4.15 -22.24 1.99
CA LEU A 68 5.04 -22.86 1.03
C LEU A 68 4.80 -22.36 -0.40
N ILE A 69 3.54 -22.16 -0.80
CA ILE A 69 3.21 -21.54 -2.09
C ILE A 69 3.82 -20.14 -2.18
N PHE A 70 3.68 -19.31 -1.13
CA PHE A 70 4.30 -17.99 -1.10
C PHE A 70 5.84 -18.05 -1.07
N CYS A 71 6.44 -19.08 -0.48
CA CYS A 71 7.89 -19.30 -0.55
C CYS A 71 8.33 -19.66 -1.98
N ILE A 72 7.60 -20.53 -2.69
CA ILE A 72 7.90 -20.88 -4.09
C ILE A 72 7.76 -19.65 -4.98
N LEU A 73 6.67 -18.89 -4.83
CA LEU A 73 6.48 -17.64 -5.55
C LEU A 73 7.57 -16.62 -5.21
N GLY A 74 7.93 -16.50 -3.93
CA GLY A 74 9.01 -15.63 -3.46
C GLY A 74 10.40 -16.06 -3.97
N TRP A 75 10.58 -17.35 -4.24
CA TRP A 75 11.79 -17.84 -4.88
C TRP A 75 11.84 -17.44 -6.35
N VAL A 76 10.73 -17.58 -7.09
CA VAL A 76 10.66 -17.17 -8.51
C VAL A 76 10.73 -15.64 -8.65
N LEU A 77 10.03 -14.93 -7.78
CA LEU A 77 9.92 -13.47 -7.72
C LEU A 77 10.42 -12.99 -6.35
N PRO A 78 11.72 -12.67 -6.20
CA PRO A 78 12.33 -12.30 -4.92
C PRO A 78 11.92 -10.88 -4.49
N VAL A 79 10.65 -10.71 -4.14
CA VAL A 79 10.06 -9.45 -3.67
C VAL A 79 9.69 -9.55 -2.19
N LYS A 80 9.93 -8.47 -1.44
CA LYS A 80 9.70 -8.40 0.02
C LYS A 80 8.23 -8.65 0.41
N THR A 81 7.29 -8.37 -0.49
CA THR A 81 5.85 -8.60 -0.27
C THR A 81 5.52 -10.09 -0.10
N LEU A 82 6.09 -10.96 -0.94
CA LEU A 82 5.90 -12.42 -0.89
C LEU A 82 6.62 -13.02 0.33
N LEU A 83 7.81 -12.49 0.66
CA LEU A 83 8.52 -12.87 1.88
C LEU A 83 7.69 -12.52 3.14
N TYR A 84 7.14 -11.31 3.21
CA TYR A 84 6.26 -10.89 4.30
C TYR A 84 5.03 -11.81 4.42
N ALA A 85 4.36 -12.12 3.31
CA ALA A 85 3.21 -13.03 3.31
C ALA A 85 3.60 -14.44 3.82
N SER A 86 4.77 -14.94 3.42
CA SER A 86 5.30 -16.23 3.88
C SER A 86 5.52 -16.24 5.39
N VAL A 87 6.13 -15.18 5.94
CA VAL A 87 6.34 -15.03 7.39
C VAL A 87 5.01 -14.95 8.14
N VAL A 88 4.06 -14.13 7.67
CA VAL A 88 2.73 -14.01 8.30
C VAL A 88 2.03 -15.36 8.36
N LEU A 89 2.01 -16.12 7.26
CA LEU A 89 1.40 -17.44 7.23
C LEU A 89 2.14 -18.45 8.09
N ALA A 90 3.47 -18.36 8.17
CA ALA A 90 4.27 -19.19 9.06
C ALA A 90 4.00 -18.91 10.55
N LEU A 91 3.79 -17.63 10.92
CA LEU A 91 3.34 -17.23 12.25
C LEU A 91 1.91 -17.71 12.52
N CYS A 92 1.00 -17.60 11.55
CA CYS A 92 -0.35 -18.16 11.65
C CYS A 92 -0.30 -19.67 11.89
N PHE A 93 0.55 -20.39 11.17
CA PHE A 93 0.76 -21.84 11.34
C PHE A 93 1.24 -22.17 12.76
N LEU A 94 2.20 -21.41 13.28
CA LEU A 94 2.68 -21.57 14.65
C LEU A 94 1.57 -21.34 15.69
N ILE A 95 0.78 -20.27 15.52
CA ILE A 95 -0.35 -19.96 16.40
C ILE A 95 -1.41 -21.07 16.32
N ASP A 96 -1.74 -21.58 15.12
CA ASP A 96 -2.69 -22.68 14.91
C ASP A 96 -2.29 -23.95 15.68
N ASN A 97 -0.99 -24.25 15.70
CA ASN A 97 -0.46 -25.45 16.34
C ASN A 97 -0.39 -25.34 17.87
N VAL A 98 -0.14 -24.14 18.40
CA VAL A 98 -0.02 -23.89 19.85
C VAL A 98 -1.38 -23.62 20.49
N LEU A 99 -2.18 -22.74 19.89
CA LEU A 99 -3.44 -22.25 20.47
C LEU A 99 -4.69 -22.97 19.93
N GLY A 100 -4.58 -23.71 18.84
CA GLY A 100 -5.71 -24.29 18.11
C GLY A 100 -6.16 -23.45 16.92
N LYS A 101 -7.08 -23.98 16.12
CA LYS A 101 -7.47 -23.40 14.83
C LYS A 101 -7.96 -21.95 14.96
N ILE A 102 -7.25 -21.01 14.34
CA ILE A 102 -7.58 -19.59 14.34
C ILE A 102 -8.60 -19.22 13.24
N ASN A 103 -9.41 -18.20 13.49
CA ASN A 103 -10.28 -17.60 12.47
C ASN A 103 -9.47 -16.76 11.46
N LEU A 104 -10.15 -16.28 10.41
CA LEU A 104 -9.52 -15.49 9.34
C LEU A 104 -9.15 -14.06 9.77
N LEU A 105 -9.82 -13.49 10.78
CA LEU A 105 -9.68 -12.07 11.12
C LEU A 105 -8.25 -11.65 11.50
N PRO A 106 -7.49 -12.41 12.32
CA PRO A 106 -6.08 -12.11 12.57
C PRO A 106 -5.21 -12.13 11.32
N VAL A 107 -5.50 -13.05 10.37
CA VAL A 107 -4.78 -13.14 9.10
C VAL A 107 -5.03 -11.87 8.27
N LEU A 108 -6.28 -11.42 8.21
CA LEU A 108 -6.64 -10.18 7.52
C LEU A 108 -6.00 -8.95 8.18
N ALA A 109 -5.97 -8.89 9.52
CA ALA A 109 -5.30 -7.82 10.25
C ALA A 109 -3.79 -7.77 9.93
N MET A 110 -3.09 -8.92 9.98
CA MET A 110 -1.67 -9.00 9.61
C MET A 110 -1.42 -8.69 8.13
N ALA A 111 -2.35 -9.02 7.24
CA ALA A 111 -2.27 -8.64 5.84
C ALA A 111 -2.38 -7.12 5.66
N LEU A 112 -3.30 -6.46 6.37
CA LEU A 112 -3.47 -4.99 6.35
C LEU A 112 -2.31 -4.21 6.98
N MET A 113 -1.52 -4.86 7.85
CA MET A 113 -0.27 -4.29 8.38
C MET A 113 0.85 -4.24 7.33
N ALA A 114 0.68 -4.88 6.18
CA ALA A 114 1.69 -4.91 5.14
C ALA A 114 1.80 -3.54 4.43
N PRO A 115 3.01 -2.99 4.23
CA PRO A 115 3.24 -1.75 3.47
C PRO A 115 2.68 -1.77 2.05
N ILE A 116 2.53 -2.95 1.44
CA ILE A 116 1.89 -3.09 0.13
C ILE A 116 0.44 -2.59 0.13
N CYS A 117 -0.26 -2.64 1.27
CA CYS A 117 -1.59 -2.07 1.40
C CYS A 117 -1.58 -0.54 1.27
N ASP A 118 -0.57 0.14 1.82
CA ASP A 118 -0.38 1.58 1.60
C ASP A 118 -0.16 1.88 0.13
N TYR A 119 0.66 1.06 -0.52
CA TYR A 119 0.97 1.21 -1.94
C TYR A 119 -0.28 1.01 -2.83
N ILE A 120 -0.96 -0.13 -2.68
CA ILE A 120 -2.20 -0.46 -3.40
C ILE A 120 -3.21 0.66 -3.18
N THR A 121 -3.40 1.08 -1.94
CA THR A 121 -4.38 2.11 -1.63
C THR A 121 -4.00 3.44 -2.28
N ASN A 122 -2.72 3.83 -2.35
CA ASN A 122 -2.30 5.05 -3.05
C ASN A 122 -2.63 5.01 -4.56
N ILE A 123 -2.39 3.87 -5.21
CA ILE A 123 -2.69 3.71 -6.65
C ILE A 123 -4.19 3.90 -6.90
N PHE A 124 -5.03 3.19 -6.14
CA PHE A 124 -6.47 3.21 -6.37
C PHE A 124 -7.13 4.48 -5.87
N THR A 125 -6.63 5.07 -4.77
CA THR A 125 -7.24 6.27 -4.19
C THR A 125 -6.86 7.54 -4.92
N PHE A 126 -5.73 7.61 -5.63
CA PHE A 126 -5.35 8.85 -6.32
C PHE A 126 -6.42 9.33 -7.33
N PRO A 127 -6.91 8.52 -8.29
CA PRO A 127 -8.01 8.93 -9.17
C PRO A 127 -9.28 9.27 -8.41
N ILE A 128 -9.60 8.51 -7.35
CA ILE A 128 -10.77 8.74 -6.50
C ILE A 128 -10.64 10.11 -5.82
N ARG A 129 -9.47 10.48 -5.29
CA ARG A 129 -9.23 11.79 -4.65
C ARG A 129 -9.43 12.95 -5.62
N LEU A 130 -8.98 12.80 -6.87
CA LEU A 130 -9.20 13.81 -7.90
C LEU A 130 -10.70 14.03 -8.16
N GLN A 131 -11.47 12.93 -8.24
CA GLN A 131 -12.93 13.01 -8.37
C GLN A 131 -13.61 13.57 -7.12
N LEU A 132 -13.19 13.15 -5.92
CA LEU A 132 -13.73 13.67 -4.65
C LEU A 132 -13.49 15.18 -4.51
N THR A 133 -12.35 15.68 -4.99
CA THR A 133 -12.05 17.13 -4.99
C THR A 133 -13.03 17.88 -5.89
N SER A 134 -13.32 17.34 -7.08
CA SER A 134 -14.33 17.90 -7.98
C SER A 134 -15.74 17.87 -7.34
N TRP A 135 -16.15 16.74 -6.75
CA TRP A 135 -17.45 16.63 -6.08
C TRP A 135 -17.55 17.55 -4.87
N ALA A 136 -16.47 17.72 -4.09
CA ALA A 136 -16.43 18.66 -2.98
C ALA A 136 -16.64 20.09 -3.47
N GLY A 137 -15.98 20.50 -4.55
CA GLY A 137 -16.20 21.80 -5.19
C GLY A 137 -17.65 22.02 -5.62
N THR A 138 -18.27 21.04 -6.27
CA THR A 138 -19.69 21.12 -6.67
C THR A 138 -20.61 21.23 -5.44
N LEU A 139 -20.36 20.46 -4.38
CA LEU A 139 -21.14 20.55 -3.13
C LEU A 139 -21.01 21.93 -2.48
N LEU A 140 -19.80 22.50 -2.46
CA LEU A 140 -19.55 23.84 -1.95
C LEU A 140 -20.32 24.90 -2.75
N GLN A 141 -20.26 24.83 -4.08
CA GLN A 141 -21.00 25.74 -4.96
C GLN A 141 -22.51 25.65 -4.77
N MET A 142 -23.07 24.45 -4.55
CA MET A 142 -24.50 24.28 -4.24
C MET A 142 -24.91 24.95 -2.92
N ILE A 143 -23.99 25.09 -1.98
CA ILE A 143 -24.23 25.75 -0.68
C ILE A 143 -23.93 27.28 -0.78
N GLY A 144 -23.65 27.79 -1.98
CA GLY A 144 -23.35 29.21 -2.21
C GLY A 144 -21.89 29.60 -1.93
N VAL A 145 -21.01 28.63 -1.73
CA VAL A 145 -19.58 28.87 -1.52
C VAL A 145 -18.89 28.94 -2.88
N ALA A 146 -18.36 30.12 -3.23
CA ALA A 146 -17.63 30.36 -4.47
C ALA A 146 -16.22 29.75 -4.43
N ALA A 147 -16.14 28.42 -4.43
CA ALA A 147 -14.89 27.66 -4.48
C ALA A 147 -14.53 27.32 -5.94
N ASN A 148 -13.26 27.54 -6.30
CA ASN A 148 -12.70 27.11 -7.57
C ASN A 148 -11.90 25.81 -7.36
N VAL A 149 -11.96 24.86 -8.30
CA VAL A 149 -11.25 23.59 -8.20
C VAL A 149 -10.28 23.45 -9.36
N GLU A 150 -9.01 23.21 -9.06
CA GLU A 150 -8.01 22.87 -10.06
C GLU A 150 -7.22 21.63 -9.62
N GLY A 151 -7.44 20.53 -10.34
CA GLY A 151 -6.80 19.26 -10.04
C GLY A 151 -7.18 18.77 -8.64
N ASN A 152 -6.16 18.56 -7.80
CA ASN A 152 -6.29 18.12 -6.41
C ASN A 152 -6.38 19.28 -5.39
N THR A 153 -6.57 20.53 -5.84
CA THR A 153 -6.60 21.71 -4.99
C THR A 153 -7.93 22.46 -5.12
N ILE A 154 -8.49 22.89 -3.98
CA ILE A 154 -9.67 23.75 -3.90
C ILE A 154 -9.22 25.15 -3.44
N PHE A 155 -9.61 26.19 -4.16
CA PHE A 155 -9.36 27.58 -3.81
C PHE A 155 -10.61 28.20 -3.20
N PHE A 156 -10.47 28.78 -2.02
CA PHE A 156 -11.56 29.48 -1.34
C PHE A 156 -11.02 30.61 -0.46
N GLY A 157 -11.54 31.83 -0.63
CA GLY A 157 -11.19 32.98 0.21
C GLY A 157 -9.70 33.34 0.21
N GLY A 158 -9.00 33.14 -0.92
CA GLY A 158 -7.55 33.34 -1.03
C GLY A 158 -6.69 32.21 -0.45
N ASN A 159 -7.30 31.16 0.12
CA ASN A 159 -6.62 30.00 0.66
C ASN A 159 -6.63 28.83 -0.33
N GLU A 160 -5.58 28.00 -0.26
CA GLU A 160 -5.40 26.79 -1.06
C GLU A 160 -5.58 25.54 -0.18
N PHE A 161 -6.57 24.72 -0.50
CA PHE A 161 -6.82 23.43 0.17
C PHE A 161 -6.37 22.30 -0.74
N SER A 162 -5.14 21.82 -0.53
CA SER A 162 -4.57 20.70 -1.31
C SER A 162 -4.93 19.36 -0.67
N VAL A 163 -5.59 18.50 -1.45
CA VAL A 163 -6.13 17.20 -0.98
C VAL A 163 -5.03 16.13 -0.80
N ASP A 164 -3.82 16.33 -1.35
CA ASP A 164 -2.74 15.33 -1.34
C ASP A 164 -1.64 15.52 -0.27
N ALA A 165 -1.44 16.72 0.29
CA ALA A 165 -0.28 17.01 1.14
C ALA A 165 -0.50 16.63 2.62
N ALA A 166 -1.73 16.74 3.13
CA ALA A 166 -2.03 16.56 4.55
C ALA A 166 -3.20 15.61 4.87
N CYS A 167 -3.91 15.10 3.85
CA CYS A 167 -4.97 14.14 4.11
C CYS A 167 -4.36 12.76 4.40
N MET A 168 -4.29 12.43 5.69
CA MET A 168 -4.16 11.06 6.24
C MET A 168 -5.21 10.05 5.72
N GLY A 169 -5.93 10.32 4.64
CA GLY A 169 -6.99 9.46 4.09
C GLY A 169 -6.52 8.04 3.78
N LEU A 170 -5.25 7.87 3.41
CA LEU A 170 -4.62 6.55 3.20
C LEU A 170 -4.56 5.74 4.50
N ASN A 171 -4.03 6.36 5.56
CA ASN A 171 -3.99 5.78 6.89
C ASN A 171 -5.41 5.56 7.42
N MET A 172 -6.37 6.40 7.06
CA MET A 172 -7.76 6.24 7.48
C MET A 172 -8.42 5.01 6.87
N LEU A 173 -8.14 4.64 5.62
CA LEU A 173 -8.73 3.43 5.04
C LEU A 173 -8.31 2.20 5.84
N ILE A 174 -6.99 2.01 6.00
CA ILE A 174 -6.43 0.87 6.75
C ILE A 174 -6.88 0.91 8.21
N THR A 175 -6.83 2.09 8.85
CA THR A 175 -7.32 2.29 10.22
C THR A 175 -8.79 1.89 10.36
N SER A 176 -9.65 2.33 9.43
CA SER A 176 -11.08 1.99 9.46
C SER A 176 -11.35 0.49 9.25
N MET A 177 -10.59 -0.16 8.38
CA MET A 177 -10.68 -1.61 8.18
C MET A 177 -10.23 -2.38 9.42
N LEU A 178 -9.13 -1.98 10.05
CA LEU A 178 -8.65 -2.58 11.31
C LEU A 178 -9.64 -2.36 12.46
N CYS A 179 -10.21 -1.17 12.59
CA CYS A 179 -11.29 -0.90 13.55
C CYS A 179 -12.52 -1.77 13.27
N GLY A 180 -12.92 -1.92 12.00
CA GLY A 180 -14.01 -2.82 11.61
C GLY A 180 -13.73 -4.28 11.95
N ILE A 181 -12.49 -4.74 11.76
CA ILE A 181 -12.04 -6.08 12.18
C ILE A 181 -12.11 -6.24 13.70
N MET A 182 -11.70 -5.24 14.48
CA MET A 182 -11.79 -5.25 15.94
C MET A 182 -13.23 -5.33 16.42
N ILE A 183 -14.11 -4.47 15.89
CA ILE A 183 -15.54 -4.46 16.25
C ILE A 183 -16.18 -5.79 15.87
N LEU A 184 -15.90 -6.31 14.66
CA LEU A 184 -16.39 -7.61 14.23
C LEU A 184 -15.89 -8.73 15.15
N GLY A 185 -14.60 -8.76 15.45
CA GLY A 185 -14.01 -9.71 16.39
C GLY A 185 -14.68 -9.67 17.76
N PHE A 186 -14.87 -8.48 18.30
CA PHE A 186 -15.55 -8.28 19.58
C PHE A 186 -16.97 -8.86 19.58
N TYR A 187 -17.79 -8.57 18.56
CA TYR A 187 -19.16 -9.08 18.48
C TYR A 187 -19.24 -10.58 18.18
N GLN A 188 -18.35 -11.12 17.34
CA GLN A 188 -18.24 -12.57 17.14
C GLN A 188 -17.92 -13.31 18.45
N LYS A 189 -17.07 -12.71 19.30
CA LYS A 189 -16.72 -13.26 20.61
C LYS A 189 -17.87 -13.17 21.60
N LYS A 190 -18.53 -12.01 21.63
CA LYS A 190 -19.65 -11.75 22.53
C LYS A 190 -20.86 -12.63 22.23
N MET A 191 -21.11 -12.92 20.95
CA MET A 191 -22.30 -13.65 20.50
C MET A 191 -22.03 -15.13 20.17
N ASP A 192 -20.77 -15.57 20.21
CA ASP A 192 -20.31 -16.91 19.79
C ASP A 192 -20.76 -17.34 18.38
N LEU A 193 -20.89 -16.36 17.48
CA LEU A 193 -21.31 -16.54 16.09
C LEU A 193 -20.17 -16.16 15.13
N HIS A 194 -20.10 -16.83 13.99
CA HIS A 194 -19.12 -16.52 12.95
C HIS A 194 -19.78 -16.11 11.62
N LEU A 195 -19.20 -15.09 10.99
CA LEU A 195 -19.54 -14.71 9.63
C LEU A 195 -18.73 -15.53 8.61
N SER A 196 -19.36 -15.85 7.48
CA SER A 196 -18.67 -16.46 6.35
C SER A 196 -17.70 -15.47 5.69
N PHE A 197 -16.71 -16.00 4.97
CA PHE A 197 -15.72 -15.20 4.24
C PHE A 197 -16.36 -14.13 3.35
N ILE A 198 -17.39 -14.50 2.57
CA ILE A 198 -18.10 -13.58 1.67
C ILE A 198 -18.68 -12.38 2.43
N LYS A 199 -19.27 -12.60 3.61
CA LYS A 199 -19.86 -11.52 4.42
C LYS A 199 -18.79 -10.63 5.06
N VAL A 200 -17.65 -11.20 5.43
CA VAL A 200 -16.49 -10.43 5.90
C VAL A 200 -15.94 -9.57 4.76
N SER A 201 -15.78 -10.12 3.56
CA SER A 201 -15.36 -9.35 2.37
C SER A 201 -16.35 -8.26 2.00
N LEU A 202 -17.65 -8.53 2.06
CA LEU A 202 -18.70 -7.53 1.86
C LEU A 202 -18.59 -6.40 2.90
N LEU A 203 -18.39 -6.73 4.17
CA LEU A 203 -18.19 -5.74 5.23
C LEU A 203 -16.95 -4.87 4.95
N MET A 204 -15.83 -5.46 4.51
CA MET A 204 -14.64 -4.69 4.12
C MET A 204 -14.92 -3.73 2.97
N GLY A 205 -15.72 -4.15 1.98
CA GLY A 205 -16.18 -3.28 0.90
C GLY A 205 -17.06 -2.13 1.38
N ILE A 206 -17.98 -2.39 2.31
CA ILE A 206 -18.82 -1.35 2.93
C ILE A 206 -17.96 -0.35 3.71
N ILE A 207 -16.97 -0.81 4.48
CA ILE A 207 -16.03 0.07 5.21
C ILE A 207 -15.28 0.97 4.23
N ALA A 208 -14.79 0.43 3.12
CA ALA A 208 -14.10 1.21 2.10
C ALA A 208 -15.01 2.29 1.50
N LEU A 209 -16.26 1.95 1.17
CA LEU A 209 -17.25 2.90 0.67
C LEU A 209 -17.55 4.01 1.68
N LEU A 210 -17.80 3.65 2.95
CA LEU A 210 -18.02 4.63 4.02
C LEU A 210 -16.82 5.55 4.18
N ASN A 211 -15.59 5.05 4.01
CA ASN A 211 -14.39 5.87 4.08
C ASN A 211 -14.28 6.88 2.93
N ILE A 212 -14.64 6.48 1.71
CA ILE A 212 -14.71 7.40 0.55
C ILE A 212 -15.71 8.52 0.83
N ILE A 213 -16.89 8.18 1.34
CA ILE A 213 -17.94 9.16 1.71
C ILE A 213 -17.44 10.07 2.84
N ALA A 214 -16.84 9.50 3.89
CA ALA A 214 -16.29 10.26 5.01
C ALA A 214 -15.23 11.26 4.55
N ASN A 215 -14.36 10.87 3.61
CA ASN A 215 -13.34 11.73 3.04
C ASN A 215 -13.94 12.87 2.21
N LEU A 216 -15.03 12.65 1.47
CA LEU A 216 -15.75 13.73 0.76
C LEU A 216 -16.27 14.79 1.74
N PHE A 217 -17.01 14.37 2.76
CA PHE A 217 -17.55 15.29 3.77
C PHE A 217 -16.44 16.00 4.55
N ARG A 218 -15.35 15.30 4.86
CA ARG A 218 -14.16 15.92 5.47
C ARG A 218 -13.63 17.06 4.61
N MET A 219 -13.47 16.87 3.29
CA MET A 219 -13.00 17.95 2.40
C MET A 219 -13.92 19.16 2.44
N VAL A 220 -15.24 18.95 2.37
CA VAL A 220 -16.23 20.03 2.43
C VAL A 220 -16.15 20.77 3.77
N LEU A 221 -16.07 20.04 4.90
CA LEU A 221 -15.97 20.64 6.23
C LEU A 221 -14.69 21.46 6.41
N LEU A 222 -13.54 20.97 5.93
CA LEU A 222 -12.27 21.69 6.02
C LEU A 222 -12.32 23.02 5.27
N VAL A 223 -12.98 23.07 4.10
CA VAL A 223 -13.11 24.31 3.32
C VAL A 223 -14.09 25.28 3.97
N ILE A 224 -15.27 24.81 4.40
CA ILE A 224 -16.28 25.66 5.06
C ILE A 224 -15.74 26.28 6.35
N LEU A 225 -15.00 25.49 7.14
CA LEU A 225 -14.42 25.95 8.41
C LEU A 225 -13.06 26.62 8.24
N VAL A 226 -12.55 26.72 7.00
CA VAL A 226 -11.25 27.31 6.67
C VAL A 226 -10.10 26.70 7.50
N ILE A 227 -10.09 25.37 7.63
CA ILE A 227 -9.09 24.62 8.40
C ILE A 227 -7.95 24.23 7.46
N LEU A 228 -6.81 24.90 7.63
CA LEU A 228 -5.61 24.68 6.83
C LEU A 228 -4.84 23.40 7.26
N PRO A 229 -4.02 22.82 6.37
CA PRO A 229 -3.20 21.62 6.64
C PRO A 229 -2.33 21.68 7.91
N GLU A 230 -1.78 22.85 8.22
CA GLU A 230 -0.88 23.07 9.37
C GLU A 230 -1.63 23.16 10.71
N ASP A 231 -2.95 23.31 10.68
CA ASP A 231 -3.76 23.45 11.88
C ASP A 231 -4.01 22.06 12.53
N PRO A 232 -3.77 21.89 13.85
CA PRO A 232 -4.11 20.67 14.57
C PRO A 232 -5.57 20.22 14.39
N MET A 233 -6.49 21.16 14.18
CA MET A 233 -7.90 20.90 13.92
C MET A 233 -8.10 20.08 12.64
N HIS A 234 -7.19 20.16 11.67
CA HIS A 234 -7.23 19.35 10.46
C HIS A 234 -7.22 17.84 10.78
N GLY A 235 -6.36 17.44 11.73
CA GLY A 235 -6.28 16.06 12.20
C GLY A 235 -7.52 15.66 13.00
N PHE A 236 -8.00 16.56 13.86
CA PHE A 236 -9.16 16.33 14.72
C PHE A 236 -10.47 16.17 13.93
N THR A 237 -10.74 17.06 12.95
CA THR A 237 -11.85 16.93 12.00
C THR A 237 -11.80 15.59 11.30
N GLY A 238 -10.60 15.15 10.92
CA GLY A 238 -10.40 13.82 10.36
C GLY A 238 -10.86 12.68 11.28
N ILE A 239 -10.44 12.70 12.55
CA ILE A 239 -10.84 11.68 13.56
C ILE A 239 -12.35 11.71 13.79
N ILE A 240 -12.95 12.90 13.87
CA ILE A 240 -14.41 13.06 13.99
C ILE A 240 -15.11 12.43 12.78
N CYS A 241 -14.67 12.74 11.56
CA CYS A 241 -15.26 12.16 10.35
C CYS A 241 -15.15 10.63 10.34
N LEU A 242 -14.01 10.07 10.76
CA LEU A 242 -13.84 8.62 10.92
C LEU A 242 -14.84 8.06 11.95
N ALA A 243 -14.97 8.70 13.11
CA ALA A 243 -15.85 8.25 14.18
C ALA A 243 -17.33 8.28 13.76
N VAL A 244 -17.77 9.39 13.18
CA VAL A 244 -19.19 9.64 12.83
C VAL A 244 -19.59 8.91 11.56
N TYR A 245 -18.80 9.00 10.48
CA TYR A 245 -19.21 8.45 9.18
C TYR A 245 -18.79 6.99 8.97
N VAL A 246 -17.87 6.46 9.79
CA VAL A 246 -17.41 5.08 9.64
C VAL A 246 -17.67 4.25 10.89
N ILE A 247 -17.11 4.62 12.04
CA ILE A 247 -17.20 3.77 13.25
C ILE A 247 -18.63 3.65 13.76
N LEU A 248 -19.37 4.76 13.87
CA LEU A 248 -20.75 4.76 14.37
C LEU A 248 -21.69 3.88 13.51
N PRO A 249 -21.70 3.99 12.16
CA PRO A 249 -22.42 3.05 11.31
C PRO A 249 -21.99 1.60 11.51
N LEU A 250 -20.70 1.32 11.70
CA LEU A 250 -20.21 -0.04 11.90
C LEU A 250 -20.65 -0.65 13.23
N VAL A 251 -20.64 0.13 14.32
CA VAL A 251 -21.14 -0.30 15.63
C VAL A 251 -22.63 -0.66 15.55
N TRP A 252 -23.39 0.00 14.67
CA TRP A 252 -24.80 -0.31 14.42
C TRP A 252 -25.01 -1.51 13.46
N LEU A 253 -24.19 -1.60 12.40
CA LEU A 253 -24.33 -2.58 11.32
C LEU A 253 -23.79 -3.97 11.69
N ILE A 254 -22.58 -4.04 12.25
CA ILE A 254 -21.89 -5.30 12.57
C ILE A 254 -22.71 -6.21 13.48
N PRO A 255 -23.28 -5.77 14.63
CA PRO A 255 -24.07 -6.66 15.46
C PRO A 255 -25.28 -7.24 14.72
N ARG A 256 -25.96 -6.45 13.89
CA ARG A 256 -27.09 -6.94 13.07
C ARG A 256 -26.65 -7.97 12.04
N MET A 257 -25.52 -7.73 11.38
CA MET A 257 -24.94 -8.71 10.47
C MET A 257 -24.56 -10.00 11.19
N VAL A 258 -23.99 -9.91 12.39
CA VAL A 258 -23.62 -11.08 13.18
C VAL A 258 -24.85 -11.85 13.66
N THR A 259 -25.90 -11.18 14.14
CA THR A 259 -27.11 -11.87 14.64
C THR A 259 -27.94 -12.51 13.53
N HIS A 260 -28.20 -11.80 12.43
CA HIS A 260 -29.05 -12.32 11.35
C HIS A 260 -28.33 -13.37 10.49
N SER A 261 -27.01 -13.25 10.40
CA SER A 261 -26.23 -13.85 9.33
C SER A 261 -25.05 -14.68 9.84
N GLY A 262 -24.83 -14.68 11.15
CA GLY A 262 -23.84 -15.49 11.83
C GLY A 262 -24.28 -16.95 11.92
N LYS A 263 -23.31 -17.85 11.77
CA LYS A 263 -23.49 -19.27 11.98
C LYS A 263 -22.91 -19.64 13.34
N ALA A 264 -23.63 -20.47 14.08
CA ALA A 264 -23.08 -21.11 15.26
C ALA A 264 -21.85 -21.93 14.87
N LYS A 265 -20.89 -22.03 15.80
CA LYS A 265 -19.74 -22.92 15.61
C LYS A 265 -20.27 -24.33 15.39
N THR A 266 -19.95 -24.90 14.23
CA THR A 266 -20.10 -26.33 14.06
C THR A 266 -19.09 -26.98 15.00
N THR A 267 -19.60 -27.71 15.99
CA THR A 267 -18.79 -28.58 16.85
C THR A 267 -18.19 -29.65 15.96
N HIS A 268 -16.98 -29.40 15.48
CA HIS A 268 -16.28 -30.38 14.69
C HIS A 268 -15.79 -31.51 15.60
N VAL A 269 -15.97 -32.74 15.13
CA VAL A 269 -15.28 -33.93 15.66
C VAL A 269 -13.78 -33.64 15.70
N PRO A 270 -13.04 -34.03 16.75
CA PRO A 270 -11.60 -33.83 16.83
C PRO A 270 -10.93 -34.34 15.54
N ALA A 271 -10.21 -33.45 14.86
CA ALA A 271 -9.54 -33.76 13.60
C ALA A 271 -8.49 -34.87 13.81
N HIS A 272 -8.26 -35.68 12.77
CA HIS A 272 -7.20 -36.69 12.75
C HIS A 272 -5.89 -36.11 13.29
N THR A 273 -5.32 -36.80 14.26
CA THR A 273 -4.14 -36.33 14.99
C THR A 273 -2.90 -36.40 14.11
N VAL A 274 -2.51 -35.27 13.52
CA VAL A 274 -1.21 -35.17 12.84
C VAL A 274 -0.09 -35.46 13.87
N ASN A 275 0.91 -36.25 13.46
CA ASN A 275 2.00 -36.63 14.34
C ASN A 275 2.78 -35.38 14.79
N THR A 276 3.09 -35.28 16.08
CA THR A 276 3.86 -34.16 16.65
C THR A 276 5.22 -33.99 15.98
N LEU A 277 5.88 -35.09 15.61
CA LEU A 277 7.15 -35.04 14.89
C LEU A 277 7.00 -34.39 13.51
N GLN A 278 5.93 -34.72 12.77
CA GLN A 278 5.65 -34.13 11.46
C GLN A 278 5.42 -32.62 11.56
N VAL A 279 4.73 -32.15 12.62
CA VAL A 279 4.51 -30.71 12.85
C VAL A 279 5.82 -29.98 13.15
N ILE A 280 6.70 -30.58 13.96
CA ILE A 280 8.03 -30.01 14.24
C ILE A 280 8.86 -29.94 12.95
N MET A 281 8.91 -31.03 12.18
CA MET A 281 9.61 -31.07 10.90
C MET A 281 9.04 -30.04 9.91
N ALA A 282 7.72 -29.86 9.87
CA ALA A 282 7.08 -28.85 9.04
C ALA A 282 7.51 -27.43 9.41
N HIS A 283 7.63 -27.12 10.71
CA HIS A 283 8.16 -25.82 11.16
C HIS A 283 9.62 -25.60 10.79
N VAL A 284 10.48 -26.62 10.97
CA VAL A 284 11.90 -26.53 10.61
C VAL A 284 12.06 -26.35 9.10
N CYS A 285 11.34 -27.15 8.30
CA CYS A 285 11.32 -27.04 6.85
C CYS A 285 10.84 -25.67 6.38
N LEU A 286 9.74 -25.16 6.97
CA LEU A 286 9.20 -23.86 6.62
C LEU A 286 10.16 -22.72 7.00
N ALA A 287 10.78 -22.78 8.18
CA ALA A 287 11.78 -21.81 8.60
C ALA A 287 12.99 -21.78 7.65
N ALA A 288 13.46 -22.96 7.20
CA ALA A 288 14.52 -23.05 6.21
C ALA A 288 14.10 -22.46 4.85
N CYS A 289 12.89 -22.78 4.37
CA CYS A 289 12.36 -22.22 3.11
C CYS A 289 12.25 -20.70 3.16
N VAL A 290 11.66 -20.15 4.24
CA VAL A 290 11.52 -18.70 4.43
C VAL A 290 12.90 -18.05 4.56
N GLY A 291 13.85 -18.67 5.25
CA GLY A 291 15.23 -18.22 5.35
C GLY A 291 15.95 -18.18 4.00
N MET A 292 15.78 -19.19 3.16
CA MET A 292 16.33 -19.22 1.80
C MET A 292 15.74 -18.12 0.90
N VAL A 293 14.42 -17.89 0.97
CA VAL A 293 13.77 -16.79 0.25
C VAL A 293 14.26 -15.44 0.77
N ALA A 294 14.42 -15.28 2.08
CA ALA A 294 14.96 -14.07 2.69
C ALA A 294 16.38 -13.78 2.21
N TRP A 295 17.26 -14.78 2.23
CA TRP A 295 18.62 -14.69 1.70
C TRP A 295 18.60 -14.24 0.23
N LYS A 296 17.83 -14.93 -0.62
CA LYS A 296 17.72 -14.59 -2.05
C LYS A 296 17.17 -13.19 -2.29
N THR A 297 16.20 -12.74 -1.49
CA THR A 297 15.61 -11.40 -1.57
C THR A 297 16.60 -10.30 -1.16
N MET A 298 17.58 -10.63 -0.32
CA MET A 298 18.61 -9.71 0.14
C MET A 298 19.87 -9.69 -0.73
N LEU A 299 20.00 -10.63 -1.68
CA LEU A 299 21.09 -10.57 -2.67
C LEU A 299 20.95 -9.27 -3.49
N PRO A 300 22.02 -8.46 -3.61
CA PRO A 300 22.03 -7.31 -4.50
C PRO A 300 21.59 -7.78 -5.89
N GLY A 301 20.54 -7.18 -6.44
CA GLY A 301 19.93 -7.68 -7.66
C GLY A 301 20.95 -7.78 -8.79
N LEU A 302 21.01 -8.95 -9.45
CA LEU A 302 21.61 -9.18 -10.78
C LEU A 302 21.08 -8.20 -11.88
N ASN A 303 20.15 -7.31 -11.53
CA ASN A 303 19.48 -6.36 -12.38
C ASN A 303 19.99 -4.91 -12.22
N GLN A 304 21.08 -4.66 -11.49
CA GLN A 304 21.81 -3.38 -11.63
C GLN A 304 22.57 -3.38 -12.96
N VAL A 305 21.82 -3.29 -14.05
CA VAL A 305 22.39 -2.99 -15.36
C VAL A 305 22.61 -1.49 -15.36
N ILE A 306 23.78 -1.07 -14.86
CA ILE A 306 24.28 0.27 -15.20
C ILE A 306 24.32 0.29 -16.73
N PRO A 307 23.60 1.21 -17.41
CA PRO A 307 23.67 1.30 -18.86
C PRO A 307 25.14 1.47 -19.25
N VAL A 308 25.71 0.46 -19.92
CA VAL A 308 27.14 0.45 -20.29
C VAL A 308 27.47 1.63 -21.20
N ASN A 309 26.48 2.09 -21.98
CA ASN A 309 26.54 3.31 -22.74
C ASN A 309 25.40 4.24 -22.31
N LEU A 310 25.76 5.43 -21.81
CA LEU A 310 24.80 6.49 -21.58
C LEU A 310 24.55 7.22 -22.91
N PRO A 311 23.28 7.44 -23.32
CA PRO A 311 22.99 8.12 -24.56
C PRO A 311 23.49 9.56 -24.49
N ARG A 312 24.05 10.05 -25.59
CA ARG A 312 24.40 11.47 -25.73
C ARG A 312 23.14 12.26 -26.06
N VAL A 313 22.64 13.00 -25.08
CA VAL A 313 21.55 13.95 -25.28
C VAL A 313 22.15 15.32 -25.55
N LYS A 314 21.91 15.89 -26.74
CA LYS A 314 22.51 17.16 -27.18
C LYS A 314 22.16 18.28 -26.20
N GLY A 315 23.18 18.94 -25.65
CA GLY A 315 22.99 20.06 -24.70
C GLY A 315 22.64 19.64 -23.27
N PHE A 316 22.74 18.36 -22.93
CA PHE A 316 22.52 17.86 -21.58
C PHE A 316 23.72 17.04 -21.08
N LYS A 317 23.96 17.14 -19.77
CA LYS A 317 24.86 16.25 -19.04
C LYS A 317 24.08 15.02 -18.60
N VAL A 318 24.57 13.84 -18.98
CA VAL A 318 23.95 12.55 -18.64
C VAL A 318 24.81 11.85 -17.59
N THR A 319 24.19 11.44 -16.49
CA THR A 319 24.86 10.77 -15.36
C THR A 319 24.08 9.52 -14.95
N ALA A 320 24.75 8.37 -14.93
CA ALA A 320 24.19 7.16 -14.33
C ALA A 320 24.17 7.30 -12.81
N MET A 321 23.02 7.03 -12.20
CA MET A 321 22.86 6.95 -10.75
C MET A 321 22.62 5.50 -10.32
N ARG A 322 22.58 5.26 -9.00
CA ARG A 322 22.21 3.95 -8.44
C ARG A 322 20.77 3.57 -8.81
N ASP A 323 20.46 2.28 -8.73
CA ASP A 323 19.11 1.72 -8.93
C ASP A 323 18.50 1.96 -10.32
N ASN A 324 19.32 1.86 -11.36
CA ASN A 324 18.92 2.03 -12.78
C ASN A 324 18.20 3.37 -13.06
N VAL A 325 18.66 4.42 -12.38
CA VAL A 325 18.23 5.79 -12.61
C VAL A 325 19.25 6.50 -13.48
N VAL A 326 18.80 7.13 -14.55
CA VAL A 326 19.60 8.01 -15.39
C VAL A 326 19.14 9.44 -15.14
N LYS A 327 20.08 10.30 -14.74
CA LYS A 327 19.87 11.74 -14.57
C LYS A 327 20.38 12.46 -15.82
N VAL A 328 19.54 13.31 -16.38
CA VAL A 328 19.85 14.15 -17.54
C VAL A 328 19.53 15.58 -17.18
N GLU A 329 20.53 16.46 -17.18
CA GLU A 329 20.38 17.83 -16.70
C GLU A 329 21.11 18.86 -17.57
N ASN A 330 20.56 20.07 -17.59
CA ASN A 330 21.20 21.28 -18.10
C ASN A 330 20.73 22.48 -17.25
N ASP A 331 21.05 23.70 -17.67
CA ASP A 331 20.71 24.92 -16.93
C ASP A 331 19.19 25.20 -16.84
N THR A 332 18.38 24.54 -17.66
CA THR A 332 16.94 24.81 -17.81
C THR A 332 16.04 23.66 -17.32
N ALA A 333 16.54 22.43 -17.31
CA ALA A 333 15.74 21.25 -17.08
C ALA A 333 16.51 20.14 -16.37
N LEU A 334 15.81 19.46 -15.46
CA LEU A 334 16.25 18.28 -14.75
C LEU A 334 15.34 17.10 -15.09
N ILE A 335 15.88 16.07 -15.70
CA ILE A 335 15.16 14.89 -16.18
C ILE A 335 15.70 13.65 -15.46
N TYR A 336 14.80 12.85 -14.91
CA TYR A 336 15.10 11.52 -14.39
C TYR A 336 14.37 10.47 -15.21
N VAL A 337 15.12 9.48 -15.69
CA VAL A 337 14.57 8.28 -16.31
C VAL A 337 14.88 7.11 -15.40
N LYS A 338 13.84 6.42 -14.91
CA LYS A 338 14.01 5.26 -14.05
C LYS A 338 13.39 4.05 -14.72
N THR A 339 14.21 3.05 -15.01
CA THR A 339 13.71 1.81 -15.61
C THR A 339 12.94 1.01 -14.56
N ILE A 340 11.79 0.44 -14.97
CA ILE A 340 10.94 -0.35 -14.10
C ILE A 340 11.22 -1.83 -14.39
N PRO A 341 11.69 -2.62 -13.41
CA PRO A 341 12.08 -4.02 -13.63
C PRO A 341 10.95 -4.92 -14.13
N GLY A 342 9.69 -4.60 -13.78
CA GLY A 342 8.51 -5.35 -14.22
C GLY A 342 7.21 -4.76 -13.67
N PHE A 343 6.07 -5.28 -14.16
CA PHE A 343 4.72 -4.78 -13.81
C PHE A 343 4.39 -4.85 -12.30
N TYR A 344 5.03 -5.77 -11.58
CA TYR A 344 4.83 -6.04 -10.16
C TYR A 344 5.72 -5.18 -9.26
N TYR A 345 6.64 -4.39 -9.83
CA TYR A 345 7.52 -3.54 -9.05
C TYR A 345 6.72 -2.36 -8.46
N SER A 346 7.01 -2.03 -7.21
CA SER A 346 6.47 -0.81 -6.60
C SER A 346 7.07 0.39 -7.32
N ASP A 347 6.23 1.27 -7.84
CA ASP A 347 6.68 2.44 -8.56
C ASP A 347 7.52 3.31 -7.62
N HIS A 348 8.69 3.71 -8.12
CA HIS A 348 9.36 4.92 -7.65
C HIS A 348 8.57 6.14 -8.14
N HIS A 349 7.28 6.20 -7.80
CA HIS A 349 6.40 7.29 -8.16
C HIS A 349 7.08 8.61 -7.77
N PRO A 350 7.14 9.61 -8.65
CA PRO A 350 7.83 10.87 -8.37
C PRO A 350 7.39 11.49 -7.06
N THR A 351 6.12 11.32 -6.68
CA THR A 351 5.54 11.76 -5.41
C THR A 351 6.29 11.22 -4.19
N ILE A 352 6.76 9.97 -4.22
CA ILE A 352 7.50 9.36 -3.10
C ILE A 352 8.92 9.96 -3.01
N CYS A 353 9.65 10.03 -4.13
CA CYS A 353 11.04 10.50 -4.13
C CYS A 353 11.18 11.99 -3.82
N TRP A 354 10.32 12.82 -4.41
CA TRP A 354 10.33 14.27 -4.19
C TRP A 354 9.87 14.62 -2.77
N ARG A 355 8.86 13.91 -2.21
CA ARG A 355 8.49 14.06 -0.78
C ARG A 355 9.64 13.67 0.15
N GLY A 356 10.35 12.57 -0.14
CA GLY A 356 11.56 12.20 0.60
C GLY A 356 12.68 13.26 0.54
N SER A 357 12.67 14.11 -0.50
CA SER A 357 13.60 15.23 -0.65
C SER A 357 13.09 16.55 -0.02
N GLY A 358 11.92 16.50 0.63
CA GLY A 358 11.29 17.63 1.30
C GLY A 358 10.44 18.53 0.38
N PHE A 359 10.03 18.05 -0.80
CA PHE A 359 9.11 18.77 -1.67
C PHE A 359 7.67 18.32 -1.47
N GLU A 360 6.76 19.28 -1.49
CA GLU A 360 5.32 19.06 -1.54
C GLU A 360 4.81 19.18 -2.97
N PHE A 361 3.77 18.42 -3.30
CA PHE A 361 3.12 18.48 -4.61
C PHE A 361 1.85 19.32 -4.49
N LYS A 362 1.77 20.38 -5.28
CA LYS A 362 0.59 21.21 -5.46
C LYS A 362 0.06 21.09 -6.89
N HIS A 363 -1.24 21.30 -7.05
CA HIS A 363 -1.92 21.33 -8.35
C HIS A 363 -1.61 20.10 -9.22
N ILE A 364 -1.66 18.90 -8.64
CA ILE A 364 -1.50 17.68 -9.42
C ILE A 364 -2.69 17.56 -10.37
N ARG A 365 -2.41 17.43 -11.66
CA ARG A 365 -3.44 17.23 -12.69
C ARG A 365 -2.91 16.41 -13.85
N GLU A 366 -3.84 15.87 -14.63
CA GLU A 366 -3.54 15.24 -15.91
C GLU A 366 -3.77 16.25 -17.03
N GLU A 367 -2.78 16.41 -17.91
CA GLU A 367 -2.83 17.34 -19.04
C GLU A 367 -2.41 16.62 -20.33
N ARG A 368 -2.85 17.15 -21.48
CA ARG A 368 -2.39 16.69 -22.78
C ARG A 368 -1.30 17.61 -23.30
N ILE A 369 -0.09 17.08 -23.46
CA ILE A 369 1.04 17.76 -24.07
C ILE A 369 1.46 16.95 -25.30
N ALA A 370 1.60 17.60 -26.46
CA ALA A 370 1.91 16.95 -27.74
C ALA A 370 1.00 15.73 -28.06
N GLY A 371 -0.29 15.83 -27.72
CA GLY A 371 -1.26 14.75 -27.95
C GLY A 371 -1.17 13.55 -26.99
N LYS A 372 -0.26 13.57 -26.02
CA LYS A 372 -0.10 12.51 -25.01
C LYS A 372 -0.54 12.99 -23.64
N THR A 373 -1.20 12.13 -22.87
CA THR A 373 -1.57 12.43 -21.48
C THR A 373 -0.37 12.26 -20.57
N VAL A 374 -0.03 13.32 -19.84
CA VAL A 374 1.03 13.35 -18.83
C VAL A 374 0.46 13.89 -17.51
N SER A 375 1.05 13.50 -16.39
CA SER A 375 0.73 14.10 -15.10
C SER A 375 1.64 15.30 -14.85
N THR A 376 1.09 16.42 -14.40
CA THR A 376 1.84 17.64 -14.06
C THR A 376 1.55 18.08 -12.63
N SER A 377 2.51 18.81 -12.03
CA SER A 377 2.38 19.36 -10.67
C SER A 377 3.39 20.49 -10.45
N ILE A 378 3.15 21.29 -9.41
CA ILE A 378 4.12 22.23 -8.85
C ILE A 378 4.77 21.58 -7.62
N LEU A 379 6.09 21.47 -7.63
CA LEU A 379 6.89 21.08 -6.47
C LEU A 379 7.23 22.31 -5.64
N GLN A 380 6.87 22.33 -4.37
CA GLN A 380 7.17 23.45 -3.47
C GLN A 380 8.04 22.99 -2.28
N LYS A 381 9.08 23.77 -1.98
CA LYS A 381 9.94 23.60 -0.81
C LYS A 381 10.36 24.97 -0.28
N GLY A 382 9.69 25.46 0.76
CA GLY A 382 9.85 26.83 1.22
C GLY A 382 9.52 27.83 0.10
N THR A 383 10.47 28.70 -0.23
CA THR A 383 10.35 29.68 -1.33
C THR A 383 10.69 29.09 -2.70
N GLN A 384 11.26 27.88 -2.76
CA GLN A 384 11.62 27.23 -4.01
C GLN A 384 10.38 26.59 -4.64
N GLN A 385 10.15 26.91 -5.91
CA GLN A 385 9.08 26.36 -6.73
C GLN A 385 9.66 25.76 -8.01
N LEU A 386 9.25 24.54 -8.36
CA LEU A 386 9.57 23.90 -9.63
C LEU A 386 8.29 23.38 -10.28
N TYR A 387 8.24 23.36 -11.60
CA TYR A 387 7.18 22.72 -12.36
C TYR A 387 7.65 21.34 -12.78
N THR A 388 6.84 20.30 -12.56
CA THR A 388 7.20 18.93 -12.91
C THR A 388 6.14 18.25 -13.74
N ALA A 389 6.59 17.35 -14.62
CA ALA A 389 5.75 16.44 -15.37
C ALA A 389 6.30 15.01 -15.27
N TRP A 390 5.42 14.01 -15.33
CA TRP A 390 5.84 12.61 -15.44
C TRP A 390 4.87 11.74 -16.24
N TRP A 391 5.41 10.70 -16.84
CA TRP A 391 4.68 9.66 -17.56
C TRP A 391 5.46 8.35 -17.59
N TYR A 392 4.78 7.28 -17.98
CA TYR A 392 5.35 5.96 -18.24
C TYR A 392 5.58 5.79 -19.73
N ASP A 393 6.76 5.31 -20.10
CA ASP A 393 7.19 5.16 -21.48
C ASP A 393 7.94 3.84 -21.68
N ASN A 394 7.68 3.14 -22.78
CA ASN A 394 8.44 1.94 -23.17
C ASN A 394 9.18 2.11 -24.51
N GLY A 395 9.32 3.35 -24.99
CA GLY A 395 9.89 3.72 -26.30
C GLY A 395 8.85 3.79 -27.43
N THR A 396 7.78 3.01 -27.35
CA THR A 396 6.72 2.95 -28.38
C THR A 396 5.35 3.44 -27.89
N ARG A 397 5.07 3.27 -26.61
CA ARG A 397 3.81 3.63 -25.94
C ARG A 397 4.10 4.51 -24.73
N GLN A 398 3.37 5.62 -24.65
CA GLN A 398 3.40 6.56 -23.54
C GLN A 398 2.04 6.60 -22.85
N THR A 399 2.04 6.65 -21.53
CA THR A 399 0.81 6.83 -20.75
C THR A 399 1.07 7.50 -19.41
N GLY A 400 0.18 8.39 -18.99
CA GLY A 400 0.15 8.90 -17.60
C GLY A 400 -0.47 7.91 -16.61
N SER A 401 -1.19 6.88 -17.10
CA SER A 401 -1.95 5.97 -16.23
C SER A 401 -1.10 4.82 -15.70
N GLN A 402 -1.08 4.70 -14.38
CA GLN A 402 -0.42 3.60 -13.66
C GLN A 402 -0.99 2.22 -13.96
N LEU A 403 -2.29 2.14 -14.20
CA LEU A 403 -2.97 0.88 -14.50
C LEU A 403 -2.68 0.44 -15.93
N ASN A 404 -2.66 1.40 -16.87
CA ASN A 404 -2.46 1.10 -18.28
C ASN A 404 -1.08 0.53 -18.56
N TRP A 405 -0.01 1.15 -18.05
CA TRP A 405 1.35 0.64 -18.32
C TRP A 405 1.57 -0.72 -17.65
N ARG A 406 1.05 -0.93 -16.44
CA ARG A 406 1.14 -2.23 -15.74
C ARG A 406 0.46 -3.34 -16.52
N TRP A 407 -0.74 -3.05 -17.00
CA TRP A 407 -1.53 -3.99 -17.76
C TRP A 407 -0.90 -4.30 -19.12
N ASP A 408 -0.34 -3.29 -19.78
CA ASP A 408 0.44 -3.47 -20.99
C ASP A 408 1.67 -4.34 -20.71
N ALA A 409 2.52 -3.96 -19.75
CA ALA A 409 3.74 -4.69 -19.38
C ALA A 409 3.46 -6.15 -18.99
N LEU A 410 2.37 -6.42 -18.27
CA LEU A 410 1.93 -7.77 -17.92
C LEU A 410 1.57 -8.60 -19.15
N ARG A 411 0.87 -8.02 -20.13
CA ARG A 411 0.41 -8.72 -21.34
C ARG A 411 1.48 -8.84 -22.42
N SER A 412 2.27 -7.78 -22.61
CA SER A 412 3.25 -7.66 -23.70
C SER A 412 4.65 -8.10 -23.29
N GLY A 413 4.94 -8.21 -22.00
CA GLY A 413 6.28 -8.43 -21.48
C GLY A 413 7.23 -7.24 -21.68
N THR A 414 6.72 -6.08 -22.13
CA THR A 414 7.55 -4.90 -22.37
C THR A 414 8.00 -4.25 -21.07
N ARG A 415 9.19 -3.65 -21.09
CA ARG A 415 9.74 -2.90 -19.96
C ARG A 415 9.41 -1.43 -20.13
N TYR A 416 8.83 -0.85 -19.09
CA TYR A 416 8.57 0.58 -19.01
C TYR A 416 9.66 1.29 -18.21
N ALA A 417 9.83 2.58 -18.47
CA ALA A 417 10.53 3.52 -17.63
C ALA A 417 9.56 4.62 -17.21
N ILE A 418 9.79 5.19 -16.03
CA ILE A 418 9.14 6.43 -15.63
C ILE A 418 10.06 7.59 -15.97
N VAL A 419 9.54 8.54 -16.74
CA VAL A 419 10.22 9.78 -17.09
C VAL A 419 9.66 10.88 -16.22
N ASN A 420 10.52 11.60 -15.51
CA ASN A 420 10.17 12.79 -14.73
C ASN A 420 11.00 13.97 -15.22
N VAL A 421 10.33 15.07 -15.53
CA VAL A 421 10.94 16.32 -15.99
C VAL A 421 10.60 17.41 -14.98
N SER A 422 11.58 18.22 -14.60
CA SER A 422 11.38 19.35 -13.68
C SER A 422 12.11 20.60 -14.18
N THR A 423 11.46 21.74 -14.15
CA THR A 423 11.96 23.04 -14.66
C THR A 423 11.59 24.17 -13.70
N GLN A 424 12.19 25.36 -13.88
CA GLN A 424 11.88 26.55 -13.07
C GLN A 424 10.56 27.24 -13.49
N ASP A 425 10.16 27.10 -14.75
CA ASP A 425 8.93 27.69 -15.28
C ASP A 425 8.12 26.69 -16.13
N ARG A 426 6.82 26.95 -16.21
CA ARG A 426 5.84 26.11 -16.90
C ARG A 426 6.08 26.03 -18.42
N LYS A 427 6.48 27.13 -19.05
CA LYS A 427 6.63 27.18 -20.51
C LYS A 427 7.81 26.31 -20.96
N THR A 428 8.90 26.33 -20.19
CA THR A 428 10.04 25.43 -20.38
C THR A 428 9.65 23.97 -20.13
N LEU A 429 8.82 23.69 -19.11
CA LEU A 429 8.31 22.34 -18.87
C LEU A 429 7.56 21.79 -20.09
N GLU A 430 6.60 22.56 -20.59
CA GLU A 430 5.77 22.16 -21.74
C GLU A 430 6.63 21.93 -22.99
N LYS A 431 7.64 22.78 -23.23
CA LYS A 431 8.58 22.63 -24.33
C LYS A 431 9.41 21.36 -24.21
N GLU A 432 10.00 21.08 -23.04
CA GLU A 432 10.84 19.89 -22.84
C GLU A 432 10.03 18.59 -22.85
N VAL A 433 8.82 18.59 -22.28
CA VAL A 433 7.92 17.44 -22.35
C VAL A 433 7.51 17.18 -23.80
N ALA A 434 7.11 18.21 -24.54
CA ALA A 434 6.76 18.08 -25.96
C ALA A 434 7.93 17.63 -26.84
N ARG A 435 9.18 17.92 -26.44
CA ARG A 435 10.40 17.45 -27.10
C ARG A 435 10.62 15.96 -26.84
N LEU A 436 10.60 15.54 -25.57
CA LEU A 436 10.85 14.15 -25.15
C LEU A 436 9.77 13.16 -25.60
N LEU A 437 8.55 13.64 -25.84
CA LEU A 437 7.46 12.82 -26.37
C LEU A 437 7.56 12.55 -27.89
N ARG A 438 8.49 13.20 -28.59
CA ARG A 438 8.73 12.92 -30.01
C ARG A 438 9.58 11.66 -30.17
N PRO A 439 9.27 10.76 -31.12
CA PRO A 439 10.02 9.52 -31.31
C PRO A 439 11.53 9.71 -31.47
N GLU A 440 11.96 10.72 -32.22
CA GLU A 440 13.35 11.01 -32.53
C GLU A 440 14.18 11.55 -31.34
N GLU A 441 13.51 12.10 -30.33
CA GLU A 441 14.14 12.65 -29.13
C GLU A 441 13.73 11.90 -27.84
N ASN A 442 13.08 10.74 -28.01
CA ASN A 442 12.64 9.92 -26.89
C ASN A 442 13.85 9.29 -26.19
N ILE A 443 14.11 9.76 -24.98
CA ILE A 443 15.21 9.31 -24.15
C ILE A 443 15.11 7.83 -23.77
N VAL A 444 13.91 7.27 -23.66
CA VAL A 444 13.71 5.85 -23.33
C VAL A 444 14.10 4.96 -24.49
N THR A 445 13.77 5.35 -25.72
CA THR A 445 14.23 4.65 -26.94
C THR A 445 15.75 4.65 -27.00
N ALA A 446 16.39 5.78 -26.71
CA ALA A 446 17.84 5.90 -26.68
C ALA A 446 18.53 5.17 -25.52
N LEU A 447 17.78 4.74 -24.49
CA LEU A 447 18.30 3.94 -23.37
C LEU A 447 18.08 2.44 -23.56
N GLN A 448 17.19 2.04 -24.47
CA GLN A 448 16.89 0.64 -24.79
C GLN A 448 17.78 0.09 -25.93
N HIS A 449 18.39 0.97 -26.71
CA HIS A 449 19.36 0.68 -27.77
C HIS A 449 20.75 1.14 -27.35
#